data_AF-A0A955XIW0-F1
#
_entry.id   AF-A0A955XIW0-F1
#
_cell.length_a   1.000
_cell.length_b   1.000
_cell.length_c   1.000
_cell.angle_alpha   90.00
_cell.angle_beta   90.00
_cell.angle_gamma   90.00
#
_symmetry.space_group_name_H-M   'P 1'
#
loop_
_entity.id
_entity.type
_entity.pdbx_description
1 polymer ?
#
loop_
_entity_poly.entity_id
_entity_poly.type
_entity_poly.pdbx_seq_one_letter_code
_entity_poly.pdbx_strand_id
1 'polypeptide(L)'
;MLLALLAGGLTGCVTDDSGGSTADAAVGGGRCDGGDCPDVPRRDDCRPEPEVCGDGVDQDCNGADLDCGDVDGDRDGQTPNEGDCADDDPTRAAGRLETCDDGIDQDCDGVDLDCEDIDQDGDGYAVSEGDCDDTSIRIHPSAPETCGNSRDEDCDGVDQACVNDDADQDGVPDAQDVCPGVSDVFQADRDGDGKGDACDNCPTVRNPDQQDSDGDGEGNACDVDVDRDGDGLLGSEGDCDDTNPDVRPGAPEACNGVDDDCNGFVDDGCPGDLRSPLIEFAAGPSLLGSTAADPAECRSDPRSDENCDEVPQRSIMLSAFAIERTEVSNRQYRACVEAQRCTPPARPMGVQSAERFDDPMFADYPVSWISRQQAGAYCAWAGRRLPTEAEWERAARGDAPTTDRRYVWGDDAPDCLDVNVANCRQLPTPVGALDGDATAQDVRDLGGNLREMVDGWYDPIYYRGAPAQDPPGGLVPDERRQIPLRGGSHRSPVAFSTLAYRGFRELMSDREGRPDIGFRCAR
;
A
#
# COMPACT_ATOMS: atom_id res chain seq x y z
N MET A 1 -42.97 -48.78 -29.86
CA MET A 1 -43.81 -49.94 -29.49
C MET A 1 -44.55 -49.58 -28.21
N LEU A 2 -45.82 -49.20 -28.38
CA LEU A 2 -46.94 -49.18 -27.42
C LEU A 2 -46.82 -48.34 -26.13
N LEU A 3 -47.59 -47.25 -25.94
CA LEU A 3 -49.05 -47.14 -25.63
C LEU A 3 -49.45 -47.94 -24.37
N ALA A 4 -50.32 -47.49 -23.47
CA ALA A 4 -51.26 -46.37 -23.34
C ALA A 4 -51.79 -46.46 -21.87
N LEU A 5 -52.62 -45.59 -21.29
CA LEU A 5 -53.96 -45.12 -21.66
C LEU A 5 -54.28 -43.94 -20.71
N LEU A 6 -54.72 -42.76 -21.18
CA LEU A 6 -56.01 -42.42 -21.83
C LEU A 6 -57.21 -42.37 -20.87
N ALA A 7 -57.79 -41.17 -20.82
CA ALA A 7 -59.21 -40.81 -20.99
C ALA A 7 -59.53 -39.65 -20.05
N GLY A 8 -60.16 -38.54 -20.44
CA GLY A 8 -61.07 -38.30 -21.55
C GLY A 8 -62.19 -37.43 -20.96
N GLY A 9 -62.35 -36.20 -21.46
CA GLY A 9 -63.22 -35.19 -20.86
C GLY A 9 -64.71 -35.34 -21.15
N LEU A 10 -65.48 -34.36 -20.68
CA LEU A 10 -66.55 -33.63 -21.39
C LEU A 10 -67.46 -32.91 -20.37
N THR A 11 -67.52 -31.58 -20.54
CA THR A 11 -68.71 -30.70 -20.55
C THR A 11 -69.78 -30.77 -19.45
N GLY A 12 -70.06 -29.59 -18.87
CA GLY A 12 -71.43 -29.14 -18.59
C GLY A 12 -71.65 -28.60 -17.18
N CYS A 13 -71.69 -27.28 -17.03
CA CYS A 13 -72.27 -26.64 -15.84
C CYS A 13 -73.71 -26.20 -16.14
N VAL A 14 -74.62 -26.55 -15.23
CA VAL A 14 -76.00 -26.07 -15.16
C VAL A 14 -76.18 -25.35 -13.83
N THR A 15 -76.82 -24.18 -13.89
CA THR A 15 -77.20 -23.27 -12.81
C THR A 15 -78.41 -23.79 -12.02
N ASP A 16 -78.49 -23.50 -10.72
CA ASP A 16 -79.56 -22.65 -10.15
C ASP A 16 -79.54 -22.62 -8.61
N ASP A 17 -79.40 -21.40 -8.11
CA ASP A 17 -80.35 -20.65 -7.29
C ASP A 17 -80.95 -21.18 -5.97
N SER A 18 -80.98 -20.22 -5.02
CA SER A 18 -81.98 -19.94 -3.99
C SER A 18 -81.89 -20.56 -2.57
N GLY A 19 -81.83 -19.67 -1.55
CA GLY A 19 -82.59 -19.88 -0.30
C GLY A 19 -81.96 -19.56 1.06
N GLY A 20 -81.69 -18.29 1.37
CA GLY A 20 -82.10 -17.56 2.60
C GLY A 20 -81.82 -18.02 4.06
N SER A 21 -81.20 -17.08 4.83
CA SER A 21 -81.40 -16.73 6.28
C SER A 21 -80.99 -17.77 7.35
N THR A 22 -80.31 -17.48 8.48
CA THR A 22 -80.17 -16.29 9.35
C THR A 22 -78.82 -16.30 10.10
N ALA A 23 -78.40 -15.11 10.53
CA ALA A 23 -77.32 -14.72 11.46
C ALA A 23 -76.73 -15.76 12.45
N ASP A 24 -75.40 -15.81 12.56
CA ASP A 24 -74.66 -15.46 13.79
C ASP A 24 -73.14 -15.38 13.53
N ALA A 25 -72.42 -14.75 14.45
CA ALA A 25 -71.17 -14.02 14.24
C ALA A 25 -69.86 -14.84 14.01
N ALA A 26 -69.00 -14.20 13.21
CA ALA A 26 -67.54 -14.13 13.23
C ALA A 26 -66.67 -15.28 12.66
N VAL A 27 -65.76 -14.84 11.78
CA VAL A 27 -64.56 -15.49 11.20
C VAL A 27 -64.81 -16.45 10.04
N GLY A 28 -64.53 -15.97 8.82
CA GLY A 28 -64.17 -16.81 7.68
C GLY A 28 -64.79 -16.42 6.33
N GLY A 29 -64.00 -15.78 5.47
CA GLY A 29 -63.94 -16.08 4.03
C GLY A 29 -64.88 -15.36 3.06
N GLY A 30 -64.29 -14.90 1.95
CA GLY A 30 -64.93 -14.47 0.71
C GLY A 30 -64.60 -13.01 0.39
N ARG A 31 -63.81 -12.67 -0.64
CA ARG A 31 -63.78 -13.24 -1.98
C ARG A 31 -62.39 -13.01 -2.61
N CYS A 32 -61.79 -14.07 -3.15
CA CYS A 32 -61.05 -13.95 -4.40
C CYS A 32 -62.14 -14.10 -5.48
N ASP A 33 -62.80 -13.01 -5.82
CA ASP A 33 -63.68 -12.91 -6.98
C ASP A 33 -62.88 -12.14 -8.03
N GLY A 34 -62.24 -12.90 -8.92
CA GLY A 34 -61.36 -12.41 -9.97
C GLY A 34 -60.47 -13.57 -10.35
N GLY A 35 -60.76 -14.22 -11.48
CA GLY A 35 -60.05 -15.41 -11.93
C GLY A 35 -58.58 -15.10 -12.13
N ASP A 36 -57.73 -16.06 -11.75
CA ASP A 36 -56.59 -16.56 -12.52
C ASP A 36 -55.49 -17.24 -11.68
N CYS A 37 -55.70 -17.53 -10.39
CA CYS A 37 -54.85 -18.53 -9.71
C CYS A 37 -55.33 -19.97 -10.07
N PRO A 38 -54.50 -20.86 -10.68
CA PRO A 38 -54.92 -22.20 -11.05
C PRO A 38 -55.34 -23.01 -9.83
N ASP A 39 -56.51 -23.66 -9.91
CA ASP A 39 -57.20 -24.43 -8.86
C ASP A 39 -56.31 -25.37 -8.03
N VAL A 40 -55.58 -24.86 -7.03
CA VAL A 40 -54.90 -25.66 -6.01
C VAL A 40 -55.79 -25.83 -4.78
N PRO A 41 -56.18 -27.07 -4.42
CA PRO A 41 -57.18 -27.31 -3.40
C PRO A 41 -56.54 -27.36 -2.01
N ARG A 42 -55.97 -26.24 -1.52
CA ARG A 42 -55.72 -25.93 -0.08
C ARG A 42 -54.91 -24.65 0.09
N ARG A 43 -55.26 -23.89 1.13
CA ARG A 43 -54.71 -22.57 1.50
C ARG A 43 -53.25 -22.54 1.97
N ASP A 44 -52.56 -23.68 1.97
CA ASP A 44 -51.19 -23.85 2.49
C ASP A 44 -50.16 -24.13 1.37
N ASP A 45 -50.57 -24.16 0.09
CA ASP A 45 -49.72 -24.52 -1.07
C ASP A 45 -49.53 -23.38 -2.10
N CYS A 46 -49.98 -22.14 -1.85
CA CYS A 46 -49.59 -20.98 -2.67
C CYS A 46 -48.13 -20.64 -2.41
N ARG A 47 -47.22 -21.22 -3.17
CA ARG A 47 -45.90 -20.62 -3.39
C ARG A 47 -46.13 -19.48 -4.39
N PRO A 48 -45.75 -18.23 -4.09
CA PRO A 48 -45.77 -17.18 -5.11
C PRO A 48 -44.75 -17.59 -6.18
N GLU A 49 -45.25 -17.93 -7.37
CA GLU A 49 -44.40 -18.01 -8.56
C GLU A 49 -44.13 -16.57 -9.02
N PRO A 50 -42.98 -16.29 -9.64
CA PRO A 50 -42.71 -14.97 -10.21
C PRO A 50 -43.82 -14.56 -11.19
N GLU A 51 -44.27 -13.31 -11.06
CA GLU A 51 -45.31 -12.74 -11.91
C GLU A 51 -44.81 -12.63 -13.37
N VAL A 52 -45.64 -13.01 -14.34
CA VAL A 52 -45.32 -12.90 -15.77
C VAL A 52 -46.08 -11.70 -16.31
N CYS A 53 -45.38 -10.62 -16.62
CA CYS A 53 -46.04 -9.37 -16.98
C CYS A 53 -46.96 -9.50 -18.19
N GLY A 54 -48.14 -8.88 -18.12
CA GLY A 54 -49.06 -8.69 -19.24
C GLY A 54 -49.68 -9.96 -19.83
N ASP A 55 -49.55 -11.11 -19.16
CA ASP A 55 -50.20 -12.35 -19.59
C ASP A 55 -51.67 -12.45 -19.10
N GLY A 56 -52.10 -11.48 -18.30
CA GLY A 56 -53.44 -11.34 -17.74
C GLY A 56 -53.69 -12.22 -16.52
N VAL A 57 -52.68 -12.95 -16.03
CA VAL A 57 -52.77 -13.90 -14.94
C VAL A 57 -52.05 -13.33 -13.72
N ASP A 58 -52.72 -13.25 -12.58
CA ASP A 58 -52.12 -12.87 -11.29
C ASP A 58 -51.46 -14.12 -10.65
N GLN A 59 -50.19 -14.40 -10.97
CA GLN A 59 -49.52 -15.64 -10.53
C GLN A 59 -49.08 -15.60 -9.06
N ASP A 60 -48.87 -14.42 -8.49
CA ASP A 60 -48.48 -14.25 -7.08
C ASP A 60 -49.70 -13.98 -6.16
N CYS A 61 -50.89 -13.85 -6.75
CA CYS A 61 -52.18 -13.58 -6.14
C CYS A 61 -52.21 -12.27 -5.32
N ASN A 62 -51.49 -11.22 -5.75
CA ASN A 62 -51.45 -9.91 -5.10
C ASN A 62 -52.63 -8.99 -5.46
N GLY A 63 -53.42 -9.36 -6.48
CA GLY A 63 -54.61 -8.64 -6.94
C GLY A 63 -54.42 -7.79 -8.20
N ALA A 64 -53.27 -7.90 -8.87
CA ALA A 64 -52.99 -7.31 -10.18
C ALA A 64 -52.16 -8.28 -11.03
N ASP A 65 -52.07 -8.00 -12.33
CA ASP A 65 -51.05 -8.57 -13.22
C ASP A 65 -49.96 -7.49 -13.37
N LEU A 66 -48.69 -7.91 -13.43
CA LEU A 66 -47.53 -7.03 -13.51
C LEU A 66 -47.57 -6.27 -14.84
N ASP A 67 -47.47 -4.94 -14.79
CA ASP A 67 -47.36 -4.13 -16.00
C ASP A 67 -45.96 -4.31 -16.60
N CYS A 68 -45.87 -4.72 -17.87
CA CYS A 68 -44.58 -4.86 -18.54
C CYS A 68 -43.84 -3.52 -18.65
N GLY A 69 -44.54 -2.39 -18.56
CA GLY A 69 -43.87 -1.08 -18.53
C GLY A 69 -43.08 -0.80 -17.25
N ASP A 70 -43.28 -1.60 -16.20
CA ASP A 70 -42.57 -1.50 -14.91
C ASP A 70 -41.53 -2.63 -14.73
N VAL A 71 -41.33 -3.47 -15.76
CA VAL A 71 -40.31 -4.51 -15.77
C VAL A 71 -39.07 -3.93 -16.46
N ASP A 72 -37.92 -4.16 -15.84
CA ASP A 72 -36.59 -3.87 -16.42
C ASP A 72 -36.10 -5.18 -17.07
N GLY A 73 -36.40 -5.32 -18.36
CA GLY A 73 -36.23 -6.57 -19.12
C GLY A 73 -34.77 -6.95 -19.37
N ASP A 74 -33.90 -5.97 -19.56
CA ASP A 74 -32.48 -6.13 -19.83
C ASP A 74 -31.57 -5.92 -18.61
N ARG A 75 -32.13 -5.41 -17.51
CA ARG A 75 -31.50 -5.18 -16.21
C ARG A 75 -30.50 -4.03 -16.20
N ASP A 76 -30.76 -3.00 -16.99
CA ASP A 76 -29.94 -1.79 -17.05
C ASP A 76 -30.27 -0.77 -15.94
N GLY A 77 -31.35 -1.03 -15.20
CA GLY A 77 -31.84 -0.22 -14.10
C GLY A 77 -32.90 0.82 -14.47
N GLN A 78 -33.39 0.83 -15.71
CA GLN A 78 -34.53 1.63 -16.16
C GLN A 78 -35.67 0.74 -16.67
N THR A 79 -36.90 1.22 -16.53
CA THR A 79 -38.08 0.56 -17.07
C THR A 79 -38.64 1.36 -18.26
N PRO A 80 -39.46 0.76 -19.14
CA PRO A 80 -40.10 1.50 -20.22
C PRO A 80 -40.87 2.75 -19.77
N ASN A 81 -41.48 2.71 -18.57
CA ASN A 81 -42.18 3.85 -17.98
C ASN A 81 -41.23 4.94 -17.44
N GLU A 82 -39.96 4.62 -17.22
CA GLU A 82 -38.92 5.54 -16.74
C GLU A 82 -38.09 6.16 -17.88
N GLY A 83 -38.33 5.78 -19.13
CA GLY A 83 -37.68 6.37 -20.31
C GLY A 83 -36.79 5.41 -21.10
N ASP A 84 -36.88 4.11 -20.83
CA ASP A 84 -36.25 3.08 -21.65
C ASP A 84 -37.01 2.88 -22.97
N CYS A 85 -36.32 3.07 -24.11
CA CYS A 85 -36.90 2.91 -25.43
C CYS A 85 -36.68 1.51 -26.03
N ALA A 86 -35.86 0.66 -25.40
CA ALA A 86 -35.68 -0.74 -25.78
C ALA A 86 -35.42 -1.63 -24.56
N ASP A 87 -36.51 -2.10 -23.95
CA ASP A 87 -36.57 -3.03 -22.78
C ASP A 87 -35.86 -4.40 -22.95
N ASP A 88 -35.23 -4.62 -24.11
CA ASP A 88 -34.42 -5.81 -24.41
C ASP A 88 -32.96 -5.49 -24.77
N ASP A 89 -32.55 -4.22 -24.66
CA ASP A 89 -31.22 -3.71 -25.02
C ASP A 89 -30.68 -2.67 -24.01
N PRO A 90 -29.73 -3.08 -23.13
CA PRO A 90 -29.28 -2.25 -22.00
C PRO A 90 -28.44 -1.03 -22.42
N THR A 91 -28.25 -0.86 -23.72
CA THR A 91 -27.53 0.28 -24.31
C THR A 91 -28.46 1.45 -24.67
N ARG A 92 -29.79 1.28 -24.58
CA ARG A 92 -30.77 2.22 -25.11
C ARG A 92 -31.79 2.66 -24.07
N ALA A 93 -31.40 3.62 -23.24
CA ALA A 93 -32.24 4.15 -22.17
C ALA A 93 -31.96 5.64 -21.92
N ALA A 94 -32.90 6.35 -21.29
CA ALA A 94 -32.77 7.77 -21.03
C ALA A 94 -31.42 8.15 -20.39
N GLY A 95 -30.68 9.06 -21.02
CA GLY A 95 -29.39 9.56 -20.53
C GLY A 95 -28.19 8.63 -20.75
N ARG A 96 -28.30 7.63 -21.64
CA ARG A 96 -27.14 6.92 -22.19
C ARG A 96 -26.32 7.87 -23.08
N LEU A 97 -25.09 7.47 -23.40
CA LEU A 97 -24.23 8.23 -24.30
C LEU A 97 -24.49 7.77 -25.74
N GLU A 98 -24.74 8.71 -26.63
CA GLU A 98 -24.93 8.45 -28.06
C GLU A 98 -23.68 7.84 -28.70
N THR A 99 -23.91 6.85 -29.57
CA THR A 99 -22.94 6.44 -30.57
C THR A 99 -23.33 7.14 -31.86
N CYS A 100 -22.57 8.14 -32.28
CA CYS A 100 -22.97 8.98 -33.41
C CYS A 100 -23.03 8.21 -34.75
N ASP A 101 -23.97 8.63 -35.61
CA ASP A 101 -24.21 8.14 -36.98
C ASP A 101 -24.44 6.63 -37.14
N ASP A 102 -24.75 5.90 -36.07
CA ASP A 102 -25.00 4.47 -36.15
C ASP A 102 -26.48 4.12 -36.41
N GLY A 103 -27.35 5.13 -36.46
CA GLY A 103 -28.79 5.02 -36.70
C GLY A 103 -29.57 4.57 -35.47
N ILE A 104 -28.93 4.50 -34.30
CA ILE A 104 -29.50 4.06 -33.04
C ILE A 104 -29.59 5.30 -32.16
N ASP A 105 -30.80 5.61 -31.69
CA ASP A 105 -31.00 6.55 -30.58
C ASP A 105 -30.75 5.76 -29.28
N GLN A 106 -29.70 6.09 -28.55
CA GLN A 106 -29.26 5.41 -27.33
C GLN A 106 -29.86 6.06 -26.09
N ASP A 107 -29.93 7.38 -26.07
CA ASP A 107 -30.40 8.17 -24.95
C ASP A 107 -31.90 8.45 -24.99
N CYS A 108 -32.57 7.94 -26.03
CA CYS A 108 -34.00 7.95 -26.24
C CYS A 108 -34.59 9.38 -26.33
N ASP A 109 -33.80 10.39 -26.71
CA ASP A 109 -34.26 11.78 -26.86
C ASP A 109 -34.94 12.05 -28.23
N GLY A 110 -34.85 11.09 -29.15
CA GLY A 110 -35.41 11.15 -30.49
C GLY A 110 -34.43 11.59 -31.57
N VAL A 111 -33.14 11.73 -31.26
CA VAL A 111 -32.08 12.16 -32.16
C VAL A 111 -30.88 11.21 -32.06
N ASP A 112 -30.46 10.66 -33.19
CA ASP A 112 -29.13 10.06 -33.34
C ASP A 112 -28.12 11.20 -33.59
N LEU A 113 -27.09 11.29 -32.74
CA LEU A 113 -26.10 12.37 -32.77
C LEU A 113 -25.26 12.29 -34.06
N ASP A 114 -25.08 13.42 -34.74
CA ASP A 114 -24.22 13.51 -35.94
C ASP A 114 -22.75 13.60 -35.52
N CYS A 115 -21.87 12.77 -36.08
CA CYS A 115 -20.45 12.81 -35.72
C CYS A 115 -19.77 14.11 -36.19
N GLU A 116 -20.34 14.85 -37.16
CA GLU A 116 -19.78 16.13 -37.62
C GLU A 116 -19.88 17.27 -36.58
N ASP A 117 -20.73 17.10 -35.56
CA ASP A 117 -20.94 18.08 -34.46
C ASP A 117 -20.21 17.69 -33.17
N ILE A 118 -19.42 16.60 -33.21
CA ILE A 118 -18.64 16.13 -32.06
C ILE A 118 -17.20 16.54 -32.25
N ASP A 119 -16.68 17.32 -31.31
CA ASP A 119 -15.26 17.55 -31.12
C ASP A 119 -14.58 16.26 -30.60
N GLN A 120 -14.07 15.44 -31.53
CA GLN A 120 -13.55 14.11 -31.23
C GLN A 120 -12.18 14.13 -30.53
N ASP A 121 -11.36 15.15 -30.76
CA ASP A 121 -10.02 15.27 -30.17
C ASP A 121 -9.93 16.24 -28.97
N GLY A 122 -11.01 17.00 -28.71
CA GLY A 122 -11.21 17.83 -27.53
C GLY A 122 -10.56 19.21 -27.62
N ASP A 123 -10.31 19.75 -28.80
CA ASP A 123 -9.66 21.04 -28.99
C ASP A 123 -10.61 22.25 -29.00
N GLY A 124 -11.91 21.97 -28.98
CA GLY A 124 -12.98 22.96 -28.95
C GLY A 124 -13.54 23.33 -30.33
N TYR A 125 -13.18 22.61 -31.40
CA TYR A 125 -13.73 22.77 -32.74
C TYR A 125 -14.20 21.42 -33.28
N ALA A 126 -15.45 21.33 -33.74
CA ALA A 126 -15.92 20.19 -34.53
C ALA A 126 -15.70 20.41 -36.04
N VAL A 127 -15.83 19.37 -36.86
CA VAL A 127 -15.85 19.47 -38.33
C VAL A 127 -16.83 20.57 -38.81
N SER A 128 -18.03 20.65 -38.21
CA SER A 128 -19.05 21.63 -38.58
C SER A 128 -18.65 23.09 -38.24
N GLU A 129 -17.67 23.27 -37.35
CA GLU A 129 -17.11 24.55 -36.92
C GLU A 129 -15.85 24.96 -37.70
N GLY A 130 -15.45 24.14 -38.67
CA GLY A 130 -14.36 24.43 -39.61
C GLY A 130 -13.10 23.60 -39.39
N ASP A 131 -13.12 22.63 -38.47
CA ASP A 131 -12.02 21.68 -38.33
C ASP A 131 -11.87 20.80 -39.58
N CYS A 132 -10.65 20.76 -40.11
CA CYS A 132 -10.28 19.99 -41.28
C CYS A 132 -9.67 18.60 -40.96
N ASP A 133 -9.34 18.32 -39.68
CA ASP A 133 -8.94 17.00 -39.17
C ASP A 133 -9.31 16.85 -37.67
N ASP A 134 -10.61 16.63 -37.43
CA ASP A 134 -11.29 16.40 -36.14
C ASP A 134 -10.77 15.19 -35.33
N THR A 135 -9.68 14.56 -35.77
CA THR A 135 -9.00 13.50 -35.03
C THR A 135 -7.66 13.95 -34.45
N SER A 136 -7.31 15.23 -34.61
CA SER A 136 -6.02 15.82 -34.28
C SER A 136 -6.17 17.22 -33.70
N ILE A 137 -6.03 17.34 -32.37
CA ILE A 137 -5.99 18.58 -31.54
C ILE A 137 -5.00 19.67 -31.98
N ARG A 138 -4.23 19.42 -33.05
CA ARG A 138 -3.25 20.34 -33.64
C ARG A 138 -3.69 20.93 -34.97
N ILE A 139 -4.81 20.47 -35.53
CA ILE A 139 -5.31 20.88 -36.83
C ILE A 139 -6.72 21.41 -36.58
N HIS A 140 -6.88 22.73 -36.55
CA HIS A 140 -8.15 23.39 -36.30
C HIS A 140 -8.07 24.86 -36.71
N PRO A 141 -9.19 25.58 -36.91
CA PRO A 141 -9.20 26.95 -37.45
C PRO A 141 -8.40 28.03 -36.71
N SER A 142 -7.85 27.71 -35.53
CA SER A 142 -7.05 28.61 -34.70
C SER A 142 -5.68 28.02 -34.36
N ALA A 143 -5.29 26.91 -34.99
CA ALA A 143 -4.01 26.29 -34.75
C ALA A 143 -2.88 27.19 -35.27
N PRO A 144 -1.70 27.19 -34.64
CA PRO A 144 -0.53 27.85 -35.19
C PRO A 144 0.07 27.03 -36.33
N GLU A 145 0.25 27.67 -37.49
CA GLU A 145 0.88 27.09 -38.69
C GLU A 145 2.32 26.63 -38.44
N THR A 146 2.61 25.38 -38.80
CA THR A 146 3.97 24.86 -38.89
C THR A 146 4.46 24.99 -40.32
N CYS A 147 5.16 26.09 -40.61
CA CYS A 147 5.50 26.45 -41.98
C CYS A 147 6.18 25.32 -42.79
N GLY A 148 5.81 25.12 -44.05
CA GLY A 148 6.53 24.30 -45.02
C GLY A 148 6.49 22.78 -44.77
N ASN A 149 5.60 22.31 -43.88
CA ASN A 149 5.45 20.90 -43.55
C ASN A 149 4.40 20.18 -44.44
N SER A 150 3.81 20.88 -45.41
CA SER A 150 2.74 20.39 -46.31
C SER A 150 1.44 20.00 -45.61
N ARG A 151 1.20 20.51 -44.41
CA ARG A 151 -0.06 20.48 -43.68
C ARG A 151 -0.57 21.92 -43.52
N ASP A 152 -1.88 22.02 -43.38
CA ASP A 152 -2.63 23.26 -43.20
C ASP A 152 -3.26 23.08 -41.82
N GLU A 153 -2.54 23.54 -40.80
CA GLU A 153 -2.95 23.35 -39.42
C GLU A 153 -4.11 24.28 -39.07
N ASP A 154 -4.10 25.50 -39.60
CA ASP A 154 -5.12 26.50 -39.31
C ASP A 154 -6.36 26.44 -40.22
N CYS A 155 -6.39 25.44 -41.11
CA CYS A 155 -7.47 25.15 -42.05
C CYS A 155 -7.85 26.35 -42.94
N ASP A 156 -6.95 27.30 -43.18
CA ASP A 156 -7.20 28.47 -44.04
C ASP A 156 -7.00 28.19 -45.54
N GLY A 157 -6.49 26.99 -45.86
CA GLY A 157 -6.22 26.50 -47.21
C GLY A 157 -4.80 26.74 -47.70
N VAL A 158 -3.87 27.24 -46.86
CA VAL A 158 -2.47 27.47 -47.23
C VAL A 158 -1.46 27.01 -46.16
N ASP A 159 -0.64 26.01 -46.50
CA ASP A 159 0.61 25.73 -45.77
C ASP A 159 1.56 26.95 -45.87
N GLN A 160 1.82 27.60 -44.73
CA GLN A 160 2.65 28.79 -44.68
C GLN A 160 4.10 28.50 -45.11
N ALA A 161 4.67 29.25 -46.06
CA ALA A 161 6.09 29.06 -46.43
C ALA A 161 7.04 29.68 -45.38
N CYS A 162 8.08 28.95 -44.96
CA CYS A 162 9.07 29.48 -44.03
C CYS A 162 9.86 30.65 -44.60
N VAL A 163 10.14 31.65 -43.76
CA VAL A 163 11.09 32.72 -44.06
C VAL A 163 12.49 32.12 -43.98
N ASN A 164 13.26 32.15 -45.06
CA ASN A 164 14.55 31.43 -45.19
C ASN A 164 15.72 32.11 -44.44
N ASP A 165 15.49 32.67 -43.26
CA ASP A 165 16.57 33.11 -42.39
C ASP A 165 17.07 31.85 -41.65
N ASP A 166 18.37 31.55 -41.77
CA ASP A 166 19.09 30.42 -41.17
C ASP A 166 20.42 31.00 -40.68
N ALA A 167 20.44 31.38 -39.40
CA ALA A 167 21.48 32.21 -38.83
C ALA A 167 22.79 31.44 -38.57
N ASP A 168 22.74 30.13 -38.36
CA ASP A 168 23.89 29.29 -38.08
C ASP A 168 24.32 28.35 -39.22
N GLN A 169 23.54 28.31 -40.30
CA GLN A 169 23.79 27.60 -41.55
C GLN A 169 23.82 26.08 -41.41
N ASP A 170 23.02 25.53 -40.50
CA ASP A 170 22.89 24.09 -40.33
C ASP A 170 21.87 23.45 -41.28
N GLY A 171 21.06 24.27 -41.96
CA GLY A 171 20.04 23.84 -42.91
C GLY A 171 18.62 23.80 -42.33
N VAL A 172 18.41 24.22 -41.09
CA VAL A 172 17.11 24.45 -40.45
C VAL A 172 16.82 25.95 -40.42
N PRO A 173 15.66 26.44 -40.89
CA PRO A 173 15.32 27.85 -40.79
C PRO A 173 15.09 28.29 -39.34
N ASP A 174 15.47 29.51 -38.96
CA ASP A 174 15.34 30.09 -37.61
C ASP A 174 13.93 29.95 -37.00
N ALA A 175 12.89 29.90 -37.85
CA ALA A 175 11.50 29.73 -37.42
C ALA A 175 11.16 28.30 -36.95
N GLN A 176 11.98 27.32 -37.31
CA GLN A 176 11.88 25.90 -36.97
C GLN A 176 13.07 25.42 -36.14
N ASP A 177 13.99 26.33 -35.81
CA ASP A 177 15.25 26.03 -35.17
C ASP A 177 15.12 26.22 -33.65
N VAL A 178 15.29 25.14 -32.89
CA VAL A 178 15.30 25.18 -31.42
C VAL A 178 16.60 25.77 -30.87
N CYS A 179 17.63 25.92 -31.72
CA CYS A 179 18.89 26.57 -31.44
C CYS A 179 19.34 27.52 -32.57
N PRO A 180 18.66 28.67 -32.82
CA PRO A 180 18.92 29.57 -33.96
C PRO A 180 20.33 30.18 -34.08
N GLY A 181 21.23 29.91 -33.14
CA GLY A 181 22.62 30.39 -33.18
C GLY A 181 23.65 29.27 -33.02
N VAL A 182 23.23 28.02 -32.94
CA VAL A 182 24.10 26.87 -32.64
C VAL A 182 23.72 25.69 -33.53
N SER A 183 24.53 25.47 -34.56
CA SER A 183 24.27 24.44 -35.57
C SER A 183 23.98 23.06 -34.97
N ASP A 184 22.75 22.59 -35.17
CA ASP A 184 22.23 21.32 -34.69
C ASP A 184 21.15 20.73 -35.62
N VAL A 185 21.59 20.21 -36.77
CA VAL A 185 20.73 19.63 -37.84
C VAL A 185 19.67 18.62 -37.37
N PHE A 186 19.85 18.02 -36.19
CA PHE A 186 18.92 17.03 -35.62
C PHE A 186 17.88 17.61 -34.67
N GLN A 187 17.98 18.89 -34.29
CA GLN A 187 16.97 19.64 -33.55
C GLN A 187 16.48 18.87 -32.33
N ALA A 188 17.44 18.32 -31.57
CA ALA A 188 17.15 17.47 -30.42
C ALA A 188 16.75 18.37 -29.25
N ASP A 189 15.59 18.14 -28.68
CA ASP A 189 15.07 18.81 -27.48
C ASP A 189 14.53 17.69 -26.57
N ARG A 190 15.36 17.26 -25.61
CA ARG A 190 15.07 16.06 -24.82
C ARG A 190 13.97 16.26 -23.78
N ASP A 191 13.73 17.47 -23.32
CA ASP A 191 12.78 17.75 -22.25
C ASP A 191 11.57 18.60 -22.70
N GLY A 192 11.54 19.02 -23.95
CA GLY A 192 10.39 19.65 -24.60
C GLY A 192 10.14 21.07 -24.08
N ASP A 193 11.19 21.81 -23.78
CA ASP A 193 11.11 23.18 -23.28
C ASP A 193 11.18 24.25 -24.39
N GLY A 194 11.51 23.85 -25.62
CA GLY A 194 11.66 24.73 -26.78
C GLY A 194 13.08 25.29 -26.98
N LYS A 195 14.07 24.79 -26.23
CA LYS A 195 15.50 25.01 -26.42
C LYS A 195 16.17 23.69 -26.76
N GLY A 196 16.93 23.67 -27.85
CA GLY A 196 17.59 22.44 -28.26
C GLY A 196 18.75 22.07 -27.34
N ASP A 197 18.99 20.78 -27.16
CA ASP A 197 20.08 20.18 -26.38
C ASP A 197 21.46 20.81 -26.68
N ALA A 198 21.65 21.36 -27.88
CA ALA A 198 22.89 21.98 -28.31
C ALA A 198 23.14 23.38 -27.71
N CYS A 199 22.07 24.09 -27.34
CA CYS A 199 22.10 25.43 -26.77
C CYS A 199 21.39 25.54 -25.41
N ASP A 200 20.90 24.43 -24.88
CA ASP A 200 20.21 24.33 -23.61
C ASP A 200 21.21 24.15 -22.44
N ASN A 201 21.09 25.00 -21.43
CA ASN A 201 21.88 24.91 -20.19
C ASN A 201 21.33 23.87 -19.19
N CYS A 202 20.17 23.24 -19.45
CA CYS A 202 19.65 22.07 -18.75
C CYS A 202 19.02 21.02 -19.68
N PRO A 203 19.80 20.27 -20.49
CA PRO A 203 19.34 19.36 -21.57
C PRO A 203 18.41 18.18 -21.21
N THR A 204 17.96 18.10 -19.97
CA THR A 204 17.07 17.05 -19.46
C THR A 204 16.04 17.58 -18.45
N VAL A 205 16.07 18.88 -18.14
CA VAL A 205 15.21 19.52 -17.15
C VAL A 205 14.62 20.79 -17.73
N ARG A 206 13.34 20.70 -18.11
CA ARG A 206 12.57 21.75 -18.79
C ARG A 206 12.76 23.14 -18.17
N ASN A 207 13.42 24.07 -18.86
CA ASN A 207 13.69 25.43 -18.38
C ASN A 207 13.70 26.49 -19.54
N PRO A 208 12.53 26.83 -20.11
CA PRO A 208 12.46 27.65 -21.33
C PRO A 208 13.08 29.04 -21.23
N ASP A 209 13.28 29.55 -20.02
CA ASP A 209 13.87 30.86 -19.73
C ASP A 209 15.40 30.86 -19.63
N GLN A 210 16.03 29.67 -19.58
CA GLN A 210 17.48 29.46 -19.60
C GLN A 210 18.21 30.28 -18.53
N GLN A 211 17.59 30.45 -17.36
CA GLN A 211 18.16 31.25 -16.30
C GLN A 211 19.41 30.57 -15.72
N ASP A 212 20.49 31.33 -15.59
CA ASP A 212 21.78 30.91 -15.02
C ASP A 212 22.26 32.07 -14.13
N SER A 213 22.08 31.92 -12.83
CA SER A 213 22.29 33.00 -11.84
C SER A 213 23.75 33.19 -11.47
N ASP A 214 24.55 32.13 -11.49
CA ASP A 214 25.95 32.15 -11.05
C ASP A 214 26.95 32.25 -12.22
N GLY A 215 26.47 31.98 -13.45
CA GLY A 215 27.15 32.18 -14.72
C GLY A 215 28.14 31.08 -15.08
N ASP A 216 27.97 29.87 -14.54
CA ASP A 216 28.88 28.75 -14.76
C ASP A 216 28.54 27.92 -16.02
N GLY A 217 27.34 28.14 -16.59
CA GLY A 217 26.85 27.49 -17.80
C GLY A 217 25.90 26.31 -17.55
N GLU A 218 25.62 25.95 -16.31
CA GLU A 218 24.52 25.05 -15.90
C GLU A 218 23.30 25.91 -15.52
N GLY A 219 22.12 25.55 -16.00
CA GLY A 219 20.92 26.36 -15.74
C GLY A 219 20.43 26.17 -14.31
N ASN A 220 19.86 27.23 -13.73
CA ASN A 220 19.25 27.21 -12.39
C ASN A 220 18.27 26.06 -12.18
N ALA A 221 17.71 25.43 -13.23
CA ALA A 221 16.76 24.33 -13.10
C ALA A 221 17.44 22.98 -12.83
N CYS A 222 18.68 22.79 -13.28
CA CYS A 222 19.47 21.57 -13.12
C CYS A 222 20.72 21.77 -12.25
N ASP A 223 21.08 23.02 -11.97
CA ASP A 223 22.19 23.38 -11.10
C ASP A 223 21.86 23.12 -9.63
N VAL A 224 22.76 22.38 -8.97
CA VAL A 224 22.69 21.98 -7.55
C VAL A 224 23.53 22.90 -6.64
N ASP A 225 24.24 23.86 -7.23
CA ASP A 225 25.13 24.81 -6.56
C ASP A 225 24.50 26.23 -6.44
N VAL A 226 23.21 26.37 -6.82
CA VAL A 226 22.39 27.59 -6.64
C VAL A 226 21.33 27.38 -5.56
N ASP A 227 21.29 28.27 -4.57
CA ASP A 227 20.27 28.34 -3.52
C ASP A 227 18.97 28.95 -4.08
N ARG A 228 18.03 28.11 -4.55
CA ARG A 228 16.82 28.61 -5.25
C ARG A 228 15.74 29.13 -4.32
N ASP A 229 15.68 28.66 -3.08
CA ASP A 229 14.68 29.09 -2.10
C ASP A 229 15.16 30.20 -1.14
N GLY A 230 16.46 30.50 -1.18
CA GLY A 230 17.10 31.61 -0.49
C GLY A 230 17.35 31.35 0.99
N ASP A 231 17.44 30.09 1.39
CA ASP A 231 17.58 29.68 2.77
C ASP A 231 19.06 29.61 3.24
N GLY A 232 19.99 29.64 2.28
CA GLY A 232 21.44 29.65 2.47
C GLY A 232 22.11 28.28 2.41
N LEU A 233 21.41 27.22 2.00
CA LEU A 233 21.94 25.89 1.70
C LEU A 233 21.76 25.58 0.22
N LEU A 234 22.60 24.67 -0.29
CA LEU A 234 22.58 24.19 -1.67
C LEU A 234 22.17 22.71 -1.68
N GLY A 235 21.58 22.23 -2.77
CA GLY A 235 21.42 20.80 -3.01
C GLY A 235 22.73 20.00 -2.83
N SER A 236 23.86 20.56 -3.24
CA SER A 236 25.19 19.93 -3.03
C SER A 236 25.67 19.93 -1.56
N GLU A 237 25.08 20.76 -0.70
CA GLU A 237 25.35 20.84 0.74
C GLU A 237 24.37 20.02 1.59
N GLY A 238 23.45 19.28 0.95
CA GLY A 238 22.53 18.34 1.58
C GLY A 238 21.08 18.80 1.64
N ASP A 239 20.73 19.89 0.97
CA ASP A 239 19.33 20.28 0.78
C ASP A 239 18.60 19.25 -0.11
N CYS A 240 17.51 18.69 0.40
CA CYS A 240 16.74 17.66 -0.28
C CYS A 240 15.53 18.20 -1.06
N ASP A 241 15.15 19.48 -0.86
CA ASP A 241 14.19 20.20 -1.69
C ASP A 241 14.58 21.69 -1.73
N ASP A 242 15.56 21.96 -2.59
CA ASP A 242 16.17 23.27 -2.87
C ASP A 242 15.16 24.33 -3.39
N THR A 243 13.88 23.95 -3.56
CA THR A 243 12.79 24.87 -3.93
C THR A 243 11.92 25.29 -2.73
N ASN A 244 12.19 24.75 -1.55
CA ASN A 244 11.37 24.92 -0.36
C ASN A 244 12.21 25.22 0.89
N PRO A 245 12.19 26.47 1.40
CA PRO A 245 13.11 26.92 2.45
C PRO A 245 12.79 26.34 3.83
N ASP A 246 11.75 25.52 3.94
CA ASP A 246 11.38 24.78 5.14
C ASP A 246 11.93 23.33 5.12
N VAL A 247 12.44 22.84 3.99
CA VAL A 247 12.98 21.49 3.80
C VAL A 247 14.50 21.54 3.65
N ARG A 248 15.25 21.24 4.71
CA ARG A 248 16.70 21.35 4.74
C ARG A 248 17.33 20.59 5.90
N PRO A 249 18.63 20.25 5.85
CA PRO A 249 19.38 19.68 6.96
C PRO A 249 19.12 20.32 8.33
N GLY A 250 18.44 19.56 9.20
CA GLY A 250 18.17 19.96 10.59
C GLY A 250 17.01 20.94 10.78
N ALA A 251 16.12 21.09 9.78
CA ALA A 251 14.84 21.76 9.97
C ALA A 251 13.97 21.05 11.04
N PRO A 252 12.98 21.74 11.63
CA PRO A 252 11.96 21.06 12.43
C PRO A 252 10.94 20.34 11.53
N GLU A 253 10.82 19.02 11.70
CA GLU A 253 9.81 18.17 11.04
C GLU A 253 8.37 18.71 11.16
N ALA A 254 7.71 18.84 10.01
CA ALA A 254 6.29 19.09 9.87
C ALA A 254 5.59 17.79 9.45
N CYS A 255 4.40 17.51 9.98
CA CYS A 255 3.71 16.24 9.73
C CYS A 255 2.94 16.27 8.40
N ASN A 256 3.67 16.36 7.30
CA ASN A 256 3.17 16.65 5.97
C ASN A 256 3.56 15.56 4.95
N GLY A 257 4.27 14.50 5.36
CA GLY A 257 4.75 13.44 4.48
C GLY A 257 6.00 13.82 3.68
N VAL A 258 6.71 14.86 4.09
CA VAL A 258 8.01 15.31 3.57
C VAL A 258 9.06 15.02 4.64
N ASP A 259 10.30 14.79 4.21
CA ASP A 259 11.49 14.71 5.07
C ASP A 259 12.02 16.14 5.21
N ASP A 260 11.42 16.93 6.11
CA ASP A 260 11.71 18.37 6.19
C ASP A 260 13.13 18.63 6.69
N ASP A 261 13.73 17.71 7.46
CA ASP A 261 15.07 17.86 8.01
C ASP A 261 16.18 17.17 7.18
N CYS A 262 15.80 16.55 6.05
CA CYS A 262 16.65 15.85 5.09
C CYS A 262 17.54 14.75 5.69
N ASN A 263 17.06 14.05 6.73
CA ASN A 263 17.80 12.97 7.38
C ASN A 263 17.51 11.57 6.81
N GLY A 264 16.60 11.47 5.84
CA GLY A 264 16.14 10.25 5.19
C GLY A 264 14.91 9.62 5.84
N PHE A 265 14.28 10.28 6.82
CA PHE A 265 13.11 9.80 7.55
C PHE A 265 11.96 10.79 7.49
N VAL A 266 10.95 10.47 6.69
CA VAL A 266 9.73 11.28 6.60
C VAL A 266 8.99 11.38 7.95
N ASP A 267 8.63 12.61 8.34
CA ASP A 267 7.82 12.98 9.52
C ASP A 267 8.42 12.57 10.87
N ASP A 268 9.76 12.58 10.99
CA ASP A 268 10.49 12.04 12.13
C ASP A 268 10.54 13.01 13.34
N GLY A 269 9.40 13.48 13.80
CA GLY A 269 9.36 14.46 14.90
C GLY A 269 7.96 14.80 15.35
N CYS A 270 6.99 14.17 14.70
CA CYS A 270 5.60 14.51 14.78
C CYS A 270 4.94 14.12 16.11
N PRO A 271 4.18 15.04 16.74
CA PRO A 271 3.25 14.68 17.81
C PRO A 271 2.03 13.97 17.20
N GLY A 272 2.22 12.69 16.88
CA GLY A 272 1.26 11.83 16.20
C GLY A 272 1.82 10.42 16.01
N ASP A 273 2.03 9.72 17.13
CA ASP A 273 2.56 8.36 17.23
C ASP A 273 4.02 8.14 16.78
N LEU A 274 4.97 8.63 17.58
CA LEU A 274 6.40 8.27 17.56
C LEU A 274 6.67 6.80 17.96
N ARG A 275 5.81 5.83 17.63
CA ARG A 275 6.05 4.40 17.85
C ARG A 275 6.27 3.75 16.49
N SER A 276 7.20 2.80 16.43
CA SER A 276 7.39 1.99 15.23
C SER A 276 6.06 1.31 14.84
N PRO A 277 5.68 1.29 13.54
CA PRO A 277 4.46 0.61 13.09
C PRO A 277 4.40 -0.83 13.58
N LEU A 278 3.20 -1.33 13.87
CA LEU A 278 3.00 -2.73 14.24
C LEU A 278 2.73 -3.56 13.00
N ILE A 279 3.50 -4.63 12.84
CA ILE A 279 3.29 -5.66 11.83
C ILE A 279 2.47 -6.79 12.47
N GLU A 280 1.30 -7.06 11.89
CA GLU A 280 0.33 -8.03 12.41
C GLU A 280 0.63 -9.44 11.87
N PHE A 281 0.67 -10.42 12.77
CA PHE A 281 0.86 -11.83 12.45
C PHE A 281 -0.40 -12.61 12.83
N ALA A 282 -0.98 -13.30 11.85
CA ALA A 282 -2.10 -14.20 12.09
C ALA A 282 -1.68 -15.39 12.98
N ALA A 283 -2.62 -15.89 13.77
CA ALA A 283 -2.43 -17.11 14.56
C ALA A 283 -2.04 -18.29 13.64
N GLY A 284 -1.06 -19.09 14.05
CA GLY A 284 -0.61 -20.20 13.22
C GLY A 284 0.62 -20.96 13.71
N PRO A 285 1.04 -21.98 12.96
CA PRO A 285 2.17 -22.83 13.31
C PRO A 285 3.50 -22.16 13.01
N SER A 286 4.46 -22.26 13.92
CA SER A 286 5.85 -21.81 13.74
C SER A 286 6.84 -22.89 14.16
N LEU A 287 8.09 -22.79 13.70
CA LEU A 287 9.21 -23.45 14.34
C LEU A 287 9.74 -22.61 15.50
N LEU A 288 10.22 -23.31 16.53
CA LEU A 288 11.02 -22.78 17.61
C LEU A 288 12.29 -23.62 17.73
N GLY A 289 13.46 -22.99 17.61
CA GLY A 289 14.76 -23.62 17.72
C GLY A 289 15.38 -24.09 16.42
N SER A 290 16.54 -24.72 16.55
CA SER A 290 17.42 -25.09 15.44
C SER A 290 17.70 -26.59 15.39
N THR A 291 18.23 -27.01 14.24
CA THR A 291 18.75 -28.35 13.99
C THR A 291 20.29 -28.39 14.08
N ALA A 292 20.91 -27.29 14.55
CA ALA A 292 22.36 -27.05 14.47
C ALA A 292 23.20 -27.93 15.43
N ALA A 293 22.57 -28.57 16.41
CA ALA A 293 23.18 -29.54 17.31
C ALA A 293 22.28 -30.76 17.51
N ASP A 294 22.86 -31.92 17.84
CA ASP A 294 22.09 -33.10 18.25
C ASP A 294 21.72 -32.98 19.74
N PRO A 295 20.43 -32.87 20.11
CA PRO A 295 20.01 -32.82 21.50
C PRO A 295 20.50 -34.00 22.36
N ALA A 296 20.77 -35.16 21.75
CA ALA A 296 21.26 -36.35 22.42
C ALA A 296 22.75 -36.27 22.76
N GLU A 297 23.53 -35.45 22.06
CA GLU A 297 24.96 -35.24 22.32
C GLU A 297 25.21 -34.08 23.29
N CYS A 298 24.20 -33.23 23.53
CA CYS A 298 24.29 -32.13 24.48
C CYS A 298 24.47 -32.62 25.93
N ARG A 299 25.47 -32.06 26.62
CA ARG A 299 25.68 -32.27 28.06
C ARG A 299 24.49 -31.78 28.87
N SER A 300 24.47 -32.20 30.13
CA SER A 300 23.46 -31.80 31.12
C SER A 300 23.40 -30.29 31.35
N ASP A 301 24.49 -29.55 31.15
CA ASP A 301 24.48 -28.09 31.09
C ASP A 301 24.65 -27.66 29.62
N PRO A 302 23.56 -27.27 28.93
CA PRO A 302 23.59 -26.91 27.52
C PRO A 302 24.51 -25.74 27.18
N ARG A 303 24.89 -24.91 28.17
CA ARG A 303 25.82 -23.79 27.96
C ARG A 303 27.26 -24.22 27.74
N SER A 304 27.57 -25.49 28.02
CA SER A 304 28.92 -26.05 27.89
C SER A 304 29.21 -26.52 26.47
N ASP A 305 28.18 -26.64 25.63
CA ASP A 305 28.26 -27.13 24.25
C ASP A 305 27.61 -26.09 23.31
N GLU A 306 28.14 -25.95 22.10
CA GLU A 306 27.66 -24.93 21.16
C GLU A 306 26.27 -25.28 20.61
N ASN A 307 25.37 -24.28 20.56
CA ASN A 307 23.98 -24.36 20.08
C ASN A 307 23.06 -25.31 20.87
N CYS A 308 23.53 -25.93 21.97
CA CYS A 308 22.75 -26.91 22.71
C CYS A 308 21.57 -26.33 23.50
N ASP A 309 21.54 -25.01 23.72
CA ASP A 309 20.43 -24.25 24.27
C ASP A 309 19.39 -23.82 23.21
N GLU A 310 19.69 -24.06 21.93
CA GLU A 310 18.84 -23.76 20.77
C GLU A 310 18.09 -25.00 20.24
N VAL A 311 18.31 -26.17 20.84
CA VAL A 311 17.75 -27.45 20.39
C VAL A 311 16.86 -28.11 21.46
N PRO A 312 15.84 -28.90 21.07
CA PRO A 312 15.48 -29.28 19.71
C PRO A 312 14.68 -28.19 18.98
N GLN A 313 14.81 -28.15 17.65
CA GLN A 313 13.78 -27.54 16.82
C GLN A 313 12.46 -28.29 16.99
N ARG A 314 11.38 -27.55 17.19
CA ARG A 314 10.04 -28.11 17.36
C ARG A 314 8.97 -27.20 16.76
N SER A 315 7.84 -27.78 16.39
CA SER A 315 6.65 -27.02 16.00
C SER A 315 5.93 -26.48 17.24
N ILE A 316 5.52 -25.23 17.16
CA ILE A 316 4.69 -24.52 18.13
C ILE A 316 3.50 -23.87 17.43
N MET A 317 2.47 -23.52 18.19
CA MET A 317 1.35 -22.70 17.74
C MET A 317 1.39 -21.37 18.49
N LEU A 318 1.27 -20.28 17.74
CA LEU A 318 1.14 -18.93 18.28
C LEU A 318 -0.26 -18.39 17.98
N SER A 319 -0.84 -17.72 18.97
CA SER A 319 -1.97 -16.83 18.80
C SER A 319 -1.58 -15.64 17.92
N ALA A 320 -2.57 -14.90 17.42
CA ALA A 320 -2.30 -13.67 16.68
C ALA A 320 -1.60 -12.66 17.59
N PHE A 321 -0.60 -11.98 17.07
CA PHE A 321 0.18 -10.97 17.78
C PHE A 321 0.66 -9.92 16.78
N ALA A 322 1.08 -8.77 17.29
CA ALA A 322 1.76 -7.77 16.49
C ALA A 322 3.16 -7.48 17.04
N ILE A 323 4.11 -7.12 16.19
CA ILE A 323 5.45 -6.71 16.60
C ILE A 323 5.89 -5.46 15.87
N GLU A 324 6.69 -4.62 16.51
CA GLU A 324 7.25 -3.42 15.89
C GLU A 324 8.09 -3.75 14.66
N ARG A 325 7.86 -2.98 13.60
CA ARG A 325 8.57 -3.04 12.32
C ARG A 325 10.08 -2.96 12.51
N THR A 326 10.53 -2.07 13.39
CA THR A 326 11.94 -1.80 13.69
C THR A 326 12.22 -1.86 15.19
N GLU A 327 13.49 -1.77 15.58
CA GLU A 327 13.87 -1.49 16.97
C GLU A 327 13.33 -0.11 17.41
N VAL A 328 13.20 0.09 18.72
CA VAL A 328 12.86 1.40 19.28
C VAL A 328 14.04 2.36 19.08
N SER A 329 13.81 3.52 18.46
CA SER A 329 14.87 4.53 18.25
C SER A 329 15.09 5.44 19.48
N ASN A 330 16.20 6.18 19.48
CA ASN A 330 16.46 7.19 20.52
C ASN A 330 15.36 8.25 20.59
N ARG A 331 14.86 8.74 19.45
CA ARG A 331 13.75 9.70 19.37
C ARG A 331 12.50 9.15 20.04
N GLN A 332 12.13 7.92 19.68
CA GLN A 332 10.94 7.26 20.21
C GLN A 332 11.06 7.08 21.73
N TYR A 333 12.20 6.59 22.22
CA TYR A 333 12.43 6.43 23.66
C TYR A 333 12.45 7.78 24.40
N ARG A 334 13.02 8.83 23.79
CA ARG A 334 13.06 10.20 24.33
C ARG A 334 11.67 10.74 24.59
N ALA A 335 10.70 10.49 23.72
CA ALA A 335 9.31 10.88 23.95
C ALA A 335 8.73 10.28 25.26
N CYS A 336 9.07 9.03 25.59
CA CYS A 336 8.66 8.44 26.86
C CYS A 336 9.33 9.09 28.08
N VAL A 337 10.61 9.49 27.93
CA VAL A 337 11.37 10.20 28.97
C VAL A 337 10.79 11.59 29.22
N GLU A 338 10.49 12.33 28.16
CA GLU A 338 9.87 13.66 28.22
C GLU A 338 8.46 13.61 28.80
N ALA A 339 7.70 12.56 28.49
CA ALA A 339 6.41 12.26 29.12
C ALA A 339 6.54 11.87 30.61
N GLN A 340 7.76 11.80 31.15
CA GLN A 340 8.07 11.39 32.53
C GLN A 340 7.58 9.98 32.87
N ARG A 341 7.50 9.11 31.85
CA ARG A 341 7.08 7.71 31.98
C ARG A 341 8.27 6.75 31.94
N CYS A 342 9.35 7.15 31.28
CA CYS A 342 10.62 6.44 31.25
C CYS A 342 11.73 7.24 31.94
N THR A 343 12.82 6.55 32.31
CA THR A 343 14.06 7.19 32.75
C THR A 343 15.11 7.18 31.63
N PRO A 344 15.98 8.19 31.50
CA PRO A 344 17.04 8.21 30.49
C PRO A 344 17.93 6.94 30.55
N PRO A 345 18.54 6.52 29.42
CA PRO A 345 19.52 5.43 29.41
C PRO A 345 20.68 5.69 30.38
N ALA A 346 21.34 4.61 30.80
CA ALA A 346 22.50 4.73 31.67
C ALA A 346 23.63 5.48 30.95
N ARG A 347 24.27 6.45 31.63
CA ARG A 347 25.41 7.23 31.11
C ARG A 347 26.71 6.87 31.83
N PRO A 348 27.32 5.72 31.54
CA PRO A 348 28.66 5.42 32.03
C PRO A 348 29.65 6.46 31.50
N MET A 349 30.44 7.05 32.39
CA MET A 349 31.46 8.05 32.01
C MET A 349 32.44 7.49 30.98
N GLY A 350 32.69 8.25 29.91
CA GLY A 350 33.68 7.91 28.89
C GLY A 350 33.20 6.88 27.86
N VAL A 351 31.89 6.61 27.81
CA VAL A 351 31.30 5.73 26.79
C VAL A 351 30.44 6.55 25.83
N GLN A 352 30.98 6.79 24.65
CA GLN A 352 30.35 7.62 23.62
C GLN A 352 28.93 7.17 23.25
N SER A 353 28.67 5.86 23.17
CA SER A 353 27.34 5.38 22.76
C SER A 353 26.22 5.70 23.74
N ALA A 354 26.52 5.91 25.02
CA ALA A 354 25.53 6.36 26.00
C ALA A 354 25.27 7.87 25.93
N GLU A 355 26.25 8.63 25.45
CA GLU A 355 26.17 10.09 25.26
C GLU A 355 25.34 10.45 24.03
N ARG A 356 25.28 9.56 23.02
CA ARG A 356 24.49 9.70 21.79
C ARG A 356 22.98 9.79 22.01
N PHE A 357 22.46 9.32 23.14
CA PHE A 357 21.02 9.42 23.42
C PHE A 357 20.52 10.87 23.46
N ASP A 358 21.37 11.86 23.77
CA ASP A 358 20.97 13.27 23.74
C ASP A 358 21.33 13.99 22.44
N ASP A 359 22.04 13.31 21.54
CA ASP A 359 22.53 13.90 20.30
C ASP A 359 21.44 13.77 19.22
N PRO A 360 20.96 14.89 18.64
CA PRO A 360 19.98 14.86 17.56
C PRO A 360 20.42 14.03 16.36
N MET A 361 21.73 13.99 16.05
CA MET A 361 22.26 13.20 14.92
C MET A 361 22.04 11.68 15.08
N PHE A 362 21.72 11.22 16.29
CA PHE A 362 21.47 9.82 16.59
C PHE A 362 20.00 9.53 16.92
N ALA A 363 19.09 10.45 16.60
CA ALA A 363 17.68 10.32 16.92
C ALA A 363 17.03 9.05 16.32
N ASP A 364 17.40 8.66 15.10
CA ASP A 364 16.92 7.43 14.43
C ASP A 364 17.70 6.17 14.74
N TYR A 365 18.78 6.27 15.52
CA TYR A 365 19.54 5.09 15.88
C TYR A 365 18.80 4.32 16.98
N PRO A 366 18.92 2.98 17.00
CA PRO A 366 18.25 2.18 18.00
C PRO A 366 18.75 2.56 19.40
N VAL A 367 17.81 2.71 20.34
CA VAL A 367 18.17 3.06 21.72
C VAL A 367 18.95 1.91 22.35
N SER A 368 20.06 2.24 23.02
CA SER A 368 20.90 1.28 23.73
C SER A 368 21.13 1.76 25.18
N TRP A 369 21.90 1.01 25.97
CA TRP A 369 22.14 1.33 27.40
C TRP A 369 20.88 1.39 28.27
N ILE A 370 19.81 0.72 27.83
CA ILE A 370 18.61 0.52 28.64
C ILE A 370 18.60 -0.86 29.32
N SER A 371 18.04 -0.88 30.53
CA SER A 371 17.74 -2.12 31.24
C SER A 371 16.44 -2.76 30.78
N ARG A 372 16.23 -4.05 31.11
CA ARG A 372 14.94 -4.73 30.85
C ARG A 372 13.77 -4.01 31.49
N GLN A 373 13.96 -3.41 32.68
CA GLN A 373 12.92 -2.64 33.35
C GLN A 373 12.55 -1.37 32.56
N GLN A 374 13.55 -0.68 31.99
CA GLN A 374 13.33 0.50 31.16
C GLN A 374 12.63 0.15 29.84
N ALA A 375 13.07 -0.91 29.17
CA ALA A 375 12.42 -1.41 27.96
C ALA A 375 10.95 -1.79 28.22
N GLY A 376 10.68 -2.52 29.31
CA GLY A 376 9.32 -2.84 29.73
C GLY A 376 8.46 -1.62 30.07
N ALA A 377 9.04 -0.59 30.71
CA ALA A 377 8.34 0.66 31.00
C ALA A 377 7.96 1.42 29.73
N TYR A 378 8.87 1.47 28.73
CA TYR A 378 8.58 2.05 27.43
C TYR A 378 7.45 1.29 26.72
N CYS A 379 7.56 -0.04 26.58
CA CYS A 379 6.53 -0.81 25.90
C CYS A 379 5.17 -0.65 26.60
N ALA A 380 5.13 -0.66 27.93
CA ALA A 380 3.89 -0.44 28.67
C ALA A 380 3.29 0.96 28.43
N TRP A 381 4.12 2.00 28.41
CA TRP A 381 3.69 3.36 28.05
C TRP A 381 3.15 3.45 26.63
N ALA A 382 3.78 2.73 25.70
CA ALA A 382 3.35 2.60 24.31
C ALA A 382 2.06 1.77 24.14
N GLY A 383 1.52 1.16 25.21
CA GLY A 383 0.36 0.26 25.15
C GLY A 383 0.69 -1.13 24.62
N ARG A 384 1.95 -1.55 24.78
CA ARG A 384 2.59 -2.75 24.23
C ARG A 384 3.31 -3.52 25.34
N ARG A 385 4.05 -4.58 24.98
CA ARG A 385 4.91 -5.38 25.86
C ARG A 385 6.18 -5.78 25.10
N LEU A 386 7.16 -6.39 25.78
CA LEU A 386 8.24 -7.08 25.07
C LEU A 386 7.67 -8.34 24.37
N PRO A 387 8.17 -8.70 23.17
CA PRO A 387 7.83 -9.97 22.54
C PRO A 387 8.37 -11.13 23.37
N THR A 388 7.69 -12.27 23.32
CA THR A 388 8.29 -13.54 23.76
C THR A 388 9.38 -13.97 22.78
N GLU A 389 10.28 -14.86 23.21
CA GLU A 389 11.29 -15.45 22.32
C GLU A 389 10.66 -16.17 21.11
N ALA A 390 9.49 -16.78 21.31
CA ALA A 390 8.76 -17.48 20.26
C ALA A 390 8.12 -16.53 19.24
N GLU A 391 7.53 -15.42 19.70
CA GLU A 391 7.00 -14.38 18.81
C GLU A 391 8.10 -13.70 18.01
N TRP A 392 9.24 -13.40 18.65
CA TRP A 392 10.40 -12.82 17.97
C TRP A 392 10.92 -13.77 16.88
N GLU A 393 11.11 -15.06 17.18
CA GLU A 393 11.58 -16.03 16.19
C GLU A 393 10.56 -16.25 15.07
N ARG A 394 9.26 -16.20 15.37
CA ARG A 394 8.20 -16.24 14.37
C ARG A 394 8.26 -15.03 13.44
N ALA A 395 8.42 -13.82 13.98
CA ALA A 395 8.55 -12.61 13.19
C ALA A 395 9.77 -12.71 12.25
N ALA A 396 10.91 -13.15 12.78
CA ALA A 396 12.15 -13.32 12.03
C ALA A 396 12.08 -14.41 10.94
N ARG A 397 11.19 -15.39 11.07
CA ARG A 397 10.92 -16.38 10.00
C ARG A 397 9.98 -15.85 8.91
N GLY A 398 9.28 -14.74 9.14
CA GLY A 398 8.45 -14.04 8.15
C GLY A 398 7.39 -14.91 7.50
N ASP A 399 7.44 -15.00 6.16
CA ASP A 399 6.53 -15.78 5.30
C ASP A 399 6.81 -17.29 5.31
N ALA A 400 7.95 -17.70 5.88
CA ALA A 400 8.40 -19.08 5.95
C ALA A 400 8.46 -19.61 7.40
N PRO A 401 7.38 -19.50 8.19
CA PRO A 401 7.41 -19.76 9.62
C PRO A 401 7.67 -21.22 10.00
N THR A 402 7.52 -22.13 9.04
CA THR A 402 7.72 -23.58 9.23
C THR A 402 8.93 -24.12 8.47
N THR A 403 9.75 -23.24 7.91
CA THR A 403 10.96 -23.61 7.17
C THR A 403 12.18 -23.48 8.08
N ASP A 404 13.03 -24.51 8.06
CA ASP A 404 14.33 -24.45 8.72
C ASP A 404 15.25 -23.55 7.88
N ARG A 405 15.70 -22.44 8.48
CA ARG A 405 16.60 -21.44 7.89
C ARG A 405 17.59 -21.03 8.97
N ARG A 406 18.79 -20.65 8.56
CA ARG A 406 19.83 -20.20 9.49
C ARG A 406 19.68 -18.73 9.89
N TYR A 407 19.41 -17.86 8.93
CA TYR A 407 19.28 -16.42 9.10
C TYR A 407 17.90 -15.94 8.67
N VAL A 408 17.60 -14.67 8.95
CA VAL A 408 16.34 -13.99 8.57
C VAL A 408 16.14 -14.05 7.05
N TRP A 409 17.20 -13.77 6.29
CA TRP A 409 17.22 -13.74 4.83
C TRP A 409 17.43 -15.11 4.16
N GLY A 410 17.71 -16.18 4.91
CA GLY A 410 17.99 -17.51 4.36
C GLY A 410 19.24 -18.15 4.93
N ASP A 411 19.93 -18.94 4.11
CA ASP A 411 21.12 -19.72 4.53
C ASP A 411 22.44 -19.13 4.04
N ASP A 412 22.38 -18.13 3.16
CA ASP A 412 23.55 -17.46 2.61
C ASP A 412 24.27 -16.64 3.68
N ALA A 413 25.59 -16.54 3.54
CA ALA A 413 26.41 -15.74 4.43
C ALA A 413 26.01 -14.26 4.32
N PRO A 414 25.89 -13.52 5.44
CA PRO A 414 25.58 -12.10 5.41
C PRO A 414 26.65 -11.31 4.67
N ASP A 415 26.21 -10.35 3.85
CA ASP A 415 27.04 -9.26 3.35
C ASP A 415 26.88 -8.03 4.25
N CYS A 416 27.97 -7.29 4.42
CA CYS A 416 27.98 -5.99 5.08
C CYS A 416 27.08 -4.96 4.38
N LEU A 417 26.69 -5.14 3.12
CA LEU A 417 25.73 -4.24 2.47
C LEU A 417 24.29 -4.46 2.96
N ASP A 418 23.98 -5.68 3.38
CA ASP A 418 22.62 -6.16 3.60
C ASP A 418 22.24 -6.14 5.08
N VAL A 419 23.21 -6.34 5.98
CA VAL A 419 22.96 -6.37 7.43
C VAL A 419 24.15 -5.84 8.23
N ASN A 420 23.88 -5.17 9.34
CA ASN A 420 24.92 -4.62 10.21
C ASN A 420 25.35 -5.63 11.29
N VAL A 421 26.36 -6.44 10.98
CA VAL A 421 26.96 -7.45 11.88
C VAL A 421 28.49 -7.42 11.80
N ALA A 422 29.19 -8.19 12.64
CA ALA A 422 30.62 -8.47 12.53
C ALA A 422 31.55 -7.25 12.39
N ASN A 423 31.16 -6.12 12.97
CA ASN A 423 31.80 -4.81 12.89
C ASN A 423 31.90 -4.22 11.47
N CYS A 424 31.04 -4.63 10.54
CA CYS A 424 30.98 -4.13 9.17
C CYS A 424 30.96 -2.59 9.09
N ARG A 425 30.18 -1.93 9.97
CA ARG A 425 30.05 -0.47 10.01
C ARG A 425 30.60 0.19 11.27
N GLN A 426 31.23 -0.59 12.16
CA GLN A 426 31.75 -0.19 13.48
C GLN A 426 30.71 0.33 14.50
N LEU A 427 29.65 0.99 14.03
CA LEU A 427 28.55 1.54 14.82
C LEU A 427 27.21 0.91 14.38
N PRO A 428 26.16 0.99 15.22
CA PRO A 428 24.78 0.78 14.77
C PRO A 428 24.46 1.71 13.60
N THR A 429 23.44 1.36 12.83
CA THR A 429 22.85 2.20 11.78
C THR A 429 21.52 2.75 12.27
N PRO A 430 20.95 3.79 11.60
CA PRO A 430 19.56 4.15 11.81
C PRO A 430 18.64 2.94 11.66
N VAL A 431 17.55 2.90 12.41
CA VAL A 431 16.60 1.78 12.37
C VAL A 431 15.99 1.64 10.97
N GLY A 432 15.93 0.42 10.45
CA GLY A 432 15.38 0.09 9.14
C GLY A 432 16.24 0.52 7.94
N ALA A 433 17.46 1.02 8.16
CA ALA A 433 18.33 1.56 7.10
C ALA A 433 18.88 0.50 6.13
N LEU A 434 18.84 -0.78 6.49
CA LEU A 434 19.29 -1.88 5.64
C LEU A 434 18.11 -2.80 5.32
N ASP A 435 17.96 -3.16 4.04
CA ASP A 435 16.86 -4.02 3.58
C ASP A 435 17.17 -5.52 3.67
N GLY A 436 18.43 -5.89 3.88
CA GLY A 436 18.88 -7.27 3.71
C GLY A 436 18.37 -8.25 4.75
N ASP A 437 17.91 -7.77 5.91
CA ASP A 437 17.20 -8.59 6.91
C ASP A 437 15.72 -8.22 7.04
N ALA A 438 15.17 -7.48 6.08
CA ALA A 438 13.74 -7.23 5.99
C ALA A 438 13.00 -8.55 5.69
N THR A 439 12.04 -8.88 6.53
CA THR A 439 11.11 -10.00 6.29
C THR A 439 10.10 -9.62 5.20
N ALA A 440 9.38 -10.60 4.64
CA ALA A 440 8.34 -10.33 3.64
C ALA A 440 7.20 -9.43 4.16
N GLN A 441 6.99 -9.39 5.49
CA GLN A 441 6.05 -8.50 6.18
C GLN A 441 6.71 -7.20 6.64
N ASP A 442 7.93 -6.94 6.18
CA ASP A 442 8.70 -5.71 6.39
C ASP A 442 9.13 -5.46 7.86
N VAL A 443 9.23 -6.51 8.67
CA VAL A 443 9.98 -6.44 9.94
C VAL A 443 11.48 -6.44 9.64
N ARG A 444 12.22 -5.45 10.15
CA ARG A 444 13.63 -5.15 9.83
C ARG A 444 14.53 -5.21 11.05
N ASP A 445 15.85 -5.22 10.83
CA ASP A 445 16.91 -5.21 11.84
C ASP A 445 16.92 -6.44 12.77
N LEU A 446 16.31 -7.54 12.33
CA LEU A 446 16.22 -8.77 13.14
C LEU A 446 17.53 -9.58 13.14
N GLY A 447 18.45 -9.34 12.21
CA GLY A 447 19.69 -10.10 12.04
C GLY A 447 20.97 -9.36 12.45
N GLY A 448 20.86 -8.17 13.05
CA GLY A 448 22.01 -7.35 13.37
C GLY A 448 21.64 -6.07 14.11
N ASN A 449 22.41 -5.01 13.88
CA ASN A 449 22.25 -3.71 14.52
C ASN A 449 22.41 -3.75 16.06
N LEU A 450 21.34 -4.00 16.82
CA LEU A 450 21.41 -4.32 18.26
C LEU A 450 20.79 -5.67 18.57
N ARG A 451 21.35 -6.34 19.61
CA ARG A 451 20.66 -7.50 20.18
C ARG A 451 19.39 -7.03 20.86
N GLU A 452 18.35 -7.83 20.78
CA GLU A 452 17.04 -7.43 21.29
C GLU A 452 16.63 -8.19 22.55
N MET A 453 16.19 -7.43 23.55
CA MET A 453 15.58 -8.00 24.75
C MET A 453 14.20 -8.58 24.45
N VAL A 454 13.97 -9.81 24.89
CA VAL A 454 12.65 -10.46 24.86
C VAL A 454 12.12 -10.71 26.27
N ASP A 455 10.84 -11.04 26.40
CA ASP A 455 10.21 -11.29 27.69
C ASP A 455 10.71 -12.59 28.36
N GLY A 456 10.63 -12.60 29.68
CA GLY A 456 11.03 -13.71 30.55
C GLY A 456 12.48 -13.68 31.01
N TRP A 457 12.90 -14.83 31.52
CA TRP A 457 14.25 -15.11 32.02
C TRP A 457 14.93 -16.13 31.12
N TYR A 458 16.24 -16.01 30.96
CA TYR A 458 17.01 -16.99 30.20
C TYR A 458 16.96 -18.35 30.90
N ASP A 459 16.53 -19.37 30.17
CA ASP A 459 16.54 -20.76 30.61
C ASP A 459 17.24 -21.61 29.52
N PRO A 460 18.39 -22.25 29.82
CA PRO A 460 19.16 -23.03 28.85
C PRO A 460 18.46 -24.30 28.37
N ILE A 461 17.40 -24.75 29.05
CA ILE A 461 16.58 -25.91 28.61
C ILE A 461 15.20 -25.50 28.12
N TYR A 462 14.96 -24.19 27.92
CA TYR A 462 13.66 -23.64 27.54
C TYR A 462 13.03 -24.35 26.34
N TYR A 463 13.77 -24.55 25.24
CA TYR A 463 13.23 -25.19 24.04
C TYR A 463 12.84 -26.66 24.23
N ARG A 464 13.38 -27.34 25.25
CA ARG A 464 13.01 -28.73 25.59
C ARG A 464 11.71 -28.82 26.37
N GLY A 465 11.38 -27.81 27.16
CA GLY A 465 10.29 -27.85 28.15
C GLY A 465 9.14 -26.88 27.91
N ALA A 466 9.34 -25.87 27.05
CA ALA A 466 8.33 -24.86 26.79
C ALA A 466 7.06 -25.48 26.14
N PRO A 467 5.86 -24.97 26.46
CA PRO A 467 4.61 -25.54 25.94
C PRO A 467 4.53 -25.42 24.41
N ALA A 468 3.67 -26.22 23.79
CA ALA A 468 3.46 -26.19 22.34
C ALA A 468 2.55 -25.04 21.88
N GLN A 469 1.70 -24.53 22.75
CA GLN A 469 0.82 -23.38 22.49
C GLN A 469 1.35 -22.17 23.26
N ASP A 470 1.51 -21.04 22.58
CA ASP A 470 1.93 -19.75 23.14
C ASP A 470 3.04 -19.85 24.19
N PRO A 471 4.26 -20.30 23.81
CA PRO A 471 5.37 -20.44 24.74
C PRO A 471 5.69 -19.12 25.46
N PRO A 472 5.46 -19.02 26.78
CA PRO A 472 5.75 -17.79 27.51
C PRO A 472 7.25 -17.67 27.74
N GLY A 473 7.76 -16.46 27.95
CA GLY A 473 9.14 -16.27 28.41
C GLY A 473 9.46 -17.08 29.68
N GLY A 474 10.74 -17.40 29.90
CA GLY A 474 11.17 -18.16 31.07
C GLY A 474 10.67 -17.54 32.38
N LEU A 475 10.13 -18.35 33.28
CA LEU A 475 9.38 -17.87 34.44
C LEU A 475 10.26 -17.61 35.67
N VAL A 476 11.40 -18.28 35.76
CA VAL A 476 12.26 -18.27 36.95
C VAL A 476 13.62 -17.69 36.58
N PRO A 477 14.09 -16.63 37.27
CA PRO A 477 15.44 -16.13 37.07
C PRO A 477 16.45 -17.17 37.57
N ASP A 478 17.55 -17.32 36.85
CA ASP A 478 18.73 -17.97 37.38
C ASP A 478 19.42 -17.08 38.45
N GLU A 479 20.46 -17.60 39.10
CA GLU A 479 21.20 -16.85 40.13
C GLU A 479 21.81 -15.54 39.59
N ARG A 480 22.12 -15.48 38.29
CA ARG A 480 22.68 -14.32 37.59
C ARG A 480 21.61 -13.37 37.06
N ARG A 481 20.32 -13.74 37.17
CA ARG A 481 19.16 -13.01 36.67
C ARG A 481 19.32 -12.61 35.21
N GLN A 482 19.73 -13.57 34.39
CA GLN A 482 19.99 -13.35 32.97
C GLN A 482 18.71 -13.34 32.15
N ILE A 483 18.68 -12.52 31.10
CA ILE A 483 17.53 -12.37 30.19
C ILE A 483 17.90 -12.90 28.80
N PRO A 484 16.96 -13.49 28.03
CA PRO A 484 17.26 -13.95 26.69
C PRO A 484 17.45 -12.74 25.75
N LEU A 485 18.34 -12.90 24.78
CA LEU A 485 18.64 -11.89 23.75
C LEU A 485 18.57 -12.52 22.37
N ARG A 486 18.10 -11.76 21.37
CA ARG A 486 17.89 -12.24 19.99
C ARG A 486 18.60 -11.36 18.96
N GLY A 487 18.72 -11.85 17.73
CA GLY A 487 19.11 -11.10 16.52
C GLY A 487 20.59 -10.83 16.29
N GLY A 488 21.43 -10.86 17.33
CA GLY A 488 22.82 -10.45 17.18
C GLY A 488 22.94 -8.92 17.14
N SER A 489 24.12 -8.37 16.84
CA SER A 489 24.35 -6.92 16.82
C SER A 489 25.43 -6.56 15.82
N HIS A 490 25.62 -5.26 15.57
CA HIS A 490 26.69 -4.70 14.74
C HIS A 490 28.09 -5.19 15.13
N ARG A 491 28.32 -5.69 16.35
CA ARG A 491 29.62 -6.24 16.78
C ARG A 491 29.63 -7.75 16.98
N SER A 492 28.45 -8.37 16.94
CA SER A 492 28.33 -9.81 17.09
C SER A 492 28.98 -10.50 15.89
N PRO A 493 29.76 -11.58 16.09
CA PRO A 493 30.12 -12.47 15.02
C PRO A 493 28.87 -12.95 14.28
N VAL A 494 28.99 -13.18 12.97
CA VAL A 494 27.91 -13.73 12.13
C VAL A 494 27.26 -14.99 12.71
N ALA A 495 28.04 -15.82 13.42
CA ALA A 495 27.53 -17.03 14.06
C ALA A 495 26.48 -16.77 15.16
N PHE A 496 26.40 -15.55 15.69
CA PHE A 496 25.48 -15.14 16.76
C PHE A 496 24.30 -14.29 16.24
N SER A 497 24.17 -14.17 14.92
CA SER A 497 23.06 -13.48 14.25
C SER A 497 22.08 -14.45 13.60
N THR A 498 22.05 -15.71 14.05
CA THR A 498 21.13 -16.73 13.53
C THR A 498 19.74 -16.58 14.14
N LEU A 499 18.73 -17.14 13.46
CA LEU A 499 17.34 -17.10 13.89
C LEU A 499 17.14 -17.64 15.30
N ALA A 500 17.85 -18.72 15.66
CA ALA A 500 17.65 -19.45 16.91
C ALA A 500 18.62 -19.04 18.04
N TYR A 501 19.62 -18.18 17.77
CA TYR A 501 20.59 -17.80 18.78
C TYR A 501 19.94 -17.01 19.92
N ARG A 502 20.28 -17.40 21.16
CA ARG A 502 19.60 -16.95 22.38
C ARG A 502 20.47 -16.07 23.28
N GLY A 503 21.65 -15.70 22.80
CA GLY A 503 22.57 -14.80 23.50
C GLY A 503 23.42 -15.46 24.58
N PHE A 504 23.48 -16.79 24.73
CA PHE A 504 24.05 -17.44 25.93
C PHE A 504 25.49 -17.02 26.29
N ARG A 505 26.31 -16.62 25.31
CA ARG A 505 27.69 -16.14 25.53
C ARG A 505 27.78 -14.66 25.89
N GLU A 506 26.72 -13.90 25.65
CA GLU A 506 26.66 -12.44 25.74
C GLU A 506 25.44 -11.94 26.54
N LEU A 507 24.84 -12.81 27.36
CA LEU A 507 23.71 -12.49 28.21
C LEU A 507 24.01 -11.33 29.14
N MET A 508 22.99 -10.52 29.39
CA MET A 508 23.02 -9.43 30.37
C MET A 508 22.13 -9.74 31.58
N SER A 509 22.42 -9.10 32.71
CA SER A 509 21.52 -9.08 33.86
C SER A 509 20.37 -8.09 33.62
N ASP A 510 19.21 -8.34 34.24
CA ASP A 510 18.01 -7.50 34.15
C ASP A 510 18.19 -6.02 34.55
N ARG A 511 19.27 -5.70 35.27
CA ARG A 511 19.56 -4.35 35.79
C ARG A 511 20.59 -3.58 35.01
N GLU A 512 21.33 -4.24 34.12
CA GLU A 512 22.38 -3.59 33.33
C GLU A 512 21.78 -3.00 32.06
N GLY A 513 22.48 -2.07 31.43
CA GLY A 513 22.27 -1.68 30.03
C GLY A 513 23.60 -1.86 29.29
N ARG A 514 23.55 -2.12 27.98
CA ARG A 514 24.76 -2.32 27.17
C ARG A 514 24.71 -1.58 25.84
N PRO A 515 25.87 -1.27 25.23
CA PRO A 515 25.94 -0.45 24.02
C PRO A 515 25.50 -1.15 22.73
N ASP A 516 25.26 -2.45 22.79
CA ASP A 516 24.90 -3.32 21.67
C ASP A 516 23.63 -4.13 21.97
N ILE A 517 22.81 -3.63 22.91
CA ILE A 517 21.55 -4.23 23.28
C ILE A 517 20.48 -3.14 23.31
N GLY A 518 19.43 -3.37 22.53
CA GLY A 518 18.22 -2.56 22.45
C GLY A 518 16.99 -3.46 22.65
N PHE A 519 15.87 -3.05 22.07
CA PHE A 519 14.62 -3.79 22.12
C PHE A 519 13.63 -3.29 21.07
N ARG A 520 12.60 -4.11 20.84
CA ARG A 520 11.36 -3.73 20.18
C ARG A 520 10.17 -4.20 21.00
N CYS A 521 9.00 -3.62 20.75
CA CYS A 521 7.76 -4.00 21.43
C CYS A 521 6.83 -4.85 20.55
N ALA A 522 5.89 -5.52 21.21
CA ALA A 522 4.87 -6.37 20.64
C ALA A 522 3.52 -6.15 21.33
N ARG A 523 2.44 -6.64 20.73
CA ARG A 523 1.07 -6.60 21.28
C ARG A 523 0.48 -7.99 21.26
#